data_AF-A0A8G0PC35-F1
#
_entry.id   AF-A0A8G0PC35-F1
#
_cell.length_a   1.000
_cell.length_b   1.000
_cell.length_c   1.000
_cell.angle_alpha   90.00
_cell.angle_beta   90.00
_cell.angle_gamma   90.00
#
_symmetry.space_group_name_H-M   'P 1'
#
loop_
_entity.id
_entity.type
_entity.pdbx_description
1 polymer ?
#
loop_
_entity_poly.entity_id
_entity_poly.type
_entity_poly.pdbx_seq_one_letter_code
_entity_poly.pdbx_strand_id
1 'polypeptide(L)'
;MNMANLLLNLDLLLSQNGTSESSQLNNNRITRGNTPSGALEHILQPDATPSQIEAKLWIVDRILEPQTIPHFIEATMFGVLSDGSPSSFPPLSEEVVMLMQQPLASWAPPPFDVSHEIPVQQMMVRIGSHEDSTRLVPISKELHSMKSRLWEGIMPLSERRWEELKLDSPENFHAACQYICAITNTFHYLNLAPIKGALRETYSLIWAHLKDFEDAVNAKNRLENKPEVQIAARWHEYIKAHFNLVASRSHRWVVNTIDRLRVPILQELSGIPATAEITPTPEEWTLTNKLHDLLENGAQADSAIFLPMDGYEGEDLAAQDDAPPRPDASEPYRREPISFSANADARKADYYLRLKYLSRTEAWLGQERGGMDMPAGLPTGFEVLSDYAKTAQCQVTAQEKVRLELRGEPAPIEQEQWVMKANQFIGSGNNFEWGFVAYRLSHDHTDEQWEAFKAKFEADIANWGRELSNVDTIRERSKIYWRDARDLGIADGDIDTLRTHFQSFRDLEEFPSGVHSDILLAADKGVIDSYLHPVPQQGGFVIAIDADHDPNEVDTERMDESPGYKGLVRVLGSLLWDDVGALVFMQTQGLFELWPLAMHHPQGVYEGPLGGF
;
A
#
# COMPACT_ATOMS: atom_id res chain seq x y z
N MET A 1 34.40 -9.22 -35.81
CA MET A 1 33.89 -8.73 -34.52
C MET A 1 33.70 -7.23 -34.67
N ASN A 2 32.48 -6.71 -34.46
CA ASN A 2 32.20 -5.27 -34.55
C ASN A 2 32.96 -4.53 -33.43
N MET A 3 33.50 -3.34 -33.70
CA MET A 3 34.24 -2.50 -32.74
C MET A 3 33.44 -2.26 -31.46
N ALA A 4 32.13 -2.03 -31.56
CA ALA A 4 31.24 -1.83 -30.41
C ALA A 4 31.20 -3.06 -29.48
N ASN A 5 31.24 -4.27 -30.04
CA ASN A 5 31.31 -5.52 -29.27
C ASN A 5 32.68 -5.70 -28.58
N LEU A 6 33.77 -5.24 -29.21
CA LEU A 6 35.08 -5.27 -28.58
C LEU A 6 35.15 -4.32 -27.38
N LEU A 7 34.64 -3.10 -27.55
CA LEU A 7 34.59 -2.07 -26.50
C LEU A 7 33.69 -2.48 -25.33
N LEU A 8 32.52 -3.07 -25.62
CA LEU A 8 31.66 -3.65 -24.60
C LEU A 8 32.39 -4.72 -23.76
N ASN A 9 33.08 -5.68 -24.40
CA ASN A 9 33.80 -6.71 -23.66
C ASN A 9 34.94 -6.13 -22.81
N LEU A 10 35.63 -5.10 -23.30
CA LEU A 10 36.66 -4.40 -22.54
C LEU A 10 36.08 -3.68 -21.32
N ASP A 11 34.98 -2.94 -21.48
CA ASP A 11 34.30 -2.25 -20.38
C ASP A 11 33.74 -3.24 -19.35
N LEU A 12 33.15 -4.36 -19.78
CA LEU A 12 32.73 -5.43 -18.88
C LEU A 12 33.90 -6.01 -18.09
N LEU A 13 35.11 -6.10 -18.67
CA LEU A 13 36.31 -6.55 -17.93
C LEU A 13 36.81 -5.49 -16.94
N LEU A 14 36.77 -4.22 -17.31
CA LEU A 14 37.28 -3.13 -16.48
C LEU A 14 36.33 -2.76 -15.32
N SER A 15 35.02 -2.95 -15.50
CA SER A 15 34.00 -2.55 -14.52
C SER A 15 33.44 -3.71 -13.68
N GLN A 16 34.10 -4.89 -13.69
CA GLN A 16 33.68 -6.08 -12.92
C GLN A 16 33.45 -5.74 -11.45
N ASN A 17 34.34 -4.93 -10.86
CA ASN A 17 34.31 -4.53 -9.45
C ASN A 17 33.70 -3.12 -9.24
N GLY A 18 32.96 -2.60 -10.22
CA GLY A 18 32.46 -1.23 -10.23
C GLY A 18 33.42 -0.25 -10.92
N THR A 19 33.04 1.02 -10.91
CA THR A 19 33.85 2.15 -11.41
C THR A 19 34.51 2.89 -10.23
N SER A 20 35.45 3.79 -10.52
CA SER A 20 36.10 4.66 -9.51
C SER A 20 35.11 5.46 -8.68
N GLU A 21 33.93 5.75 -9.23
CA GLU A 21 32.88 6.57 -8.59
C GLU A 21 31.86 5.73 -7.80
N SER A 22 31.85 4.40 -7.98
CA SER A 22 30.80 3.53 -7.42
C SER A 22 30.72 3.61 -5.90
N SER A 23 31.85 3.66 -5.19
CA SER A 23 31.85 3.80 -3.73
C SER A 23 31.31 5.15 -3.27
N GLN A 24 31.63 6.23 -3.99
CA GLN A 24 31.17 7.57 -3.66
C GLN A 24 29.67 7.71 -3.91
N LEU A 25 29.17 7.21 -5.04
CA LEU A 25 27.74 7.21 -5.36
C LEU A 25 26.93 6.41 -4.34
N ASN A 26 27.44 5.26 -3.90
CA ASN A 26 26.79 4.45 -2.86
C ASN A 26 26.73 5.17 -1.51
N ASN A 27 27.84 5.78 -1.07
CA ASN A 27 27.88 6.53 0.18
C ASN A 27 26.94 7.75 0.13
N ASN A 28 26.98 8.51 -0.96
CA ASN A 28 26.11 9.67 -1.14
C ASN A 28 24.63 9.28 -1.15
N ARG A 29 24.27 8.15 -1.78
CA ARG A 29 22.91 7.60 -1.78
C ARG A 29 22.44 7.31 -0.36
N ILE A 30 23.27 6.61 0.43
CA ILE A 30 22.95 6.30 1.84
C ILE A 30 22.73 7.59 2.63
N THR A 31 23.59 8.59 2.47
CA THR A 31 23.45 9.88 3.16
C THR A 31 22.19 10.64 2.78
N ARG A 32 21.71 10.52 1.53
CA ARG A 32 20.49 11.21 1.07
C ARG A 32 19.19 10.61 1.61
N GLY A 33 19.18 9.31 1.96
CA GLY A 33 17.97 8.65 2.48
C GLY A 33 16.79 8.59 1.51
N ASN A 34 17.03 8.69 0.19
CA ASN A 34 16.00 8.70 -0.85
C ASN A 34 15.66 7.31 -1.41
N THR A 35 16.20 6.24 -0.82
CA THR A 35 16.06 4.87 -1.34
C THR A 35 15.62 3.93 -0.22
N PRO A 36 14.94 2.81 -0.53
CA PRO A 36 14.36 1.97 0.50
C PRO A 36 15.45 1.36 1.38
N SER A 37 15.14 1.21 2.67
CA SER A 37 16.08 0.75 3.70
C SER A 37 16.16 -0.77 3.83
N GLY A 38 15.25 -1.51 3.18
CA GLY A 38 15.12 -2.96 3.37
C GLY A 38 14.26 -3.34 4.58
N ALA A 39 13.53 -2.38 5.15
CA ALA A 39 12.55 -2.54 6.23
C ALA A 39 13.05 -3.02 7.61
N LEU A 40 14.32 -3.41 7.77
CA LEU A 40 14.85 -3.88 9.06
C LEU A 40 14.74 -2.81 10.18
N GLU A 41 14.84 -1.53 9.83
CA GLU A 41 14.67 -0.42 10.78
C GLU A 41 13.22 -0.21 11.25
N HIS A 42 12.27 -0.90 10.62
CA HIS A 42 10.84 -0.88 10.95
C HIS A 42 10.43 -2.12 11.76
N ILE A 43 11.38 -2.95 12.20
CA ILE A 43 11.13 -4.13 13.02
C ILE A 43 11.83 -3.95 14.36
N LEU A 44 11.10 -4.09 15.46
CA LEU A 44 11.68 -3.99 16.79
C LEU A 44 12.58 -5.18 17.07
N GLN A 45 13.88 -4.92 17.18
CA GLN A 45 14.85 -5.97 17.49
C GLN A 45 14.82 -6.32 18.99
N PRO A 46 15.02 -7.58 19.37
CA PRO A 46 15.07 -7.98 20.79
C PRO A 46 16.15 -7.27 21.61
N ASP A 47 17.21 -6.80 20.96
CA ASP A 47 18.35 -6.09 21.56
C ASP A 47 18.29 -4.56 21.34
N ALA A 48 17.14 -4.02 20.95
CA ALA A 48 16.94 -2.58 20.75
C ALA A 48 17.25 -1.77 22.02
N THR A 49 17.99 -0.68 21.86
CA THR A 49 18.29 0.24 22.96
C THR A 49 17.03 1.03 23.36
N PRO A 50 16.95 1.56 24.60
CA PRO A 50 15.82 2.41 25.01
C PRO A 50 15.58 3.58 24.04
N SER A 51 16.64 4.20 23.53
CA SER A 51 16.54 5.26 22.53
C SER A 51 15.97 4.81 21.19
N GLN A 52 16.18 3.56 20.78
CA GLN A 52 15.56 3.01 19.56
C GLN A 52 14.08 2.68 19.79
N ILE A 53 13.73 2.21 20.98
CA ILE A 53 12.34 1.96 21.38
C ILE A 53 11.56 3.27 21.40
N GLU A 54 12.12 4.34 21.98
CA GLU A 54 11.48 5.66 22.08
C GLU A 54 11.42 6.44 20.75
N ALA A 55 12.21 6.04 19.74
CA ALA A 55 12.31 6.78 18.47
C ALA A 55 11.09 6.62 17.54
N LYS A 56 10.26 5.59 17.75
CA LYS A 56 9.11 5.26 16.90
C LYS A 56 7.97 4.75 17.76
N LEU A 57 6.75 4.86 17.25
CA LEU A 57 5.64 4.10 17.80
C LEU A 57 5.69 2.68 17.24
N TRP A 58 5.80 1.70 18.12
CA TRP A 58 5.82 0.28 17.79
C TRP A 58 4.44 -0.33 18.04
N ILE A 59 3.90 -1.02 17.05
CA ILE A 59 2.62 -1.72 17.14
C ILE A 59 2.76 -3.16 16.70
N VAL A 60 1.84 -4.02 17.14
CA VAL A 60 1.91 -5.44 16.86
C VAL A 60 1.30 -5.73 15.49
N ASP A 61 2.11 -6.26 14.58
CA ASP A 61 1.67 -6.64 13.25
C ASP A 61 0.91 -7.96 13.26
N ARG A 62 -0.27 -7.93 12.65
CA ARG A 62 -1.02 -9.13 12.24
C ARG A 62 -0.61 -9.41 10.79
N ILE A 63 0.30 -10.38 10.59
CA ILE A 63 1.02 -10.58 9.31
C ILE A 63 0.04 -10.66 8.13
N LEU A 64 -1.06 -11.39 8.28
CA LEU A 64 -2.20 -11.38 7.37
C LEU A 64 -3.26 -10.43 7.95
N GLU A 65 -3.77 -9.50 7.14
CA GLU A 65 -4.70 -8.49 7.65
C GLU A 65 -6.06 -9.10 8.03
N PRO A 66 -6.66 -8.76 9.19
CA PRO A 66 -7.90 -9.38 9.68
C PRO A 66 -9.05 -9.38 8.68
N GLN A 67 -9.25 -8.28 7.95
CA GLN A 67 -10.32 -8.12 6.97
C GLN A 67 -10.18 -9.05 5.74
N THR A 68 -9.05 -9.74 5.58
CA THR A 68 -8.89 -10.78 4.55
C THR A 68 -9.94 -11.88 4.70
N ILE A 69 -10.36 -12.21 5.92
CA ILE A 69 -11.37 -13.26 6.17
C ILE A 69 -12.77 -12.85 5.70
N PRO A 70 -13.36 -11.72 6.14
CA PRO A 70 -14.65 -11.29 5.62
C PRO A 70 -14.60 -11.06 4.10
N HIS A 71 -13.49 -10.56 3.55
CA HIS A 71 -13.33 -10.38 2.11
C HIS A 71 -13.25 -11.70 1.33
N PHE A 72 -12.64 -12.73 1.91
CA PHE A 72 -12.68 -14.08 1.37
C PHE A 72 -14.11 -14.64 1.37
N ILE A 73 -14.83 -14.53 2.49
CA ILE A 73 -16.21 -15.01 2.60
C ILE A 73 -17.08 -14.31 1.55
N GLU A 74 -16.96 -12.99 1.44
CA GLU A 74 -17.62 -12.18 0.40
C GLU A 74 -17.31 -12.69 -1.01
N ALA A 75 -16.04 -12.93 -1.33
CA ALA A 75 -15.62 -13.47 -2.62
C ALA A 75 -16.25 -14.84 -2.91
N THR A 76 -16.36 -15.72 -1.91
CA THR A 76 -17.02 -17.01 -2.08
C THR A 76 -18.54 -16.92 -2.25
N MET A 77 -19.18 -15.90 -1.67
CA MET A 77 -20.61 -15.63 -1.81
C MET A 77 -20.98 -15.07 -3.18
N PHE A 78 -20.13 -14.19 -3.73
CA PHE A 78 -20.40 -13.55 -5.02
C PHE A 78 -19.75 -14.26 -6.21
N GLY A 79 -18.76 -15.12 -5.97
CA GLY A 79 -17.97 -15.76 -7.03
C GLY A 79 -17.07 -14.77 -7.78
N VAL A 80 -16.66 -13.69 -7.13
CA VAL A 80 -15.79 -12.65 -7.68
C VAL A 80 -14.55 -12.55 -6.80
N LEU A 81 -13.36 -12.67 -7.40
CA LEU A 81 -12.08 -12.58 -6.70
C LEU A 81 -11.69 -11.13 -6.41
N SER A 82 -10.62 -10.93 -5.64
CA SER A 82 -10.12 -9.61 -5.24
C SER A 82 -9.79 -8.70 -6.43
N ASP A 83 -9.35 -9.27 -7.55
CA ASP A 83 -9.00 -8.56 -8.77
C ASP A 83 -10.20 -8.28 -9.69
N GLY A 84 -11.41 -8.69 -9.28
CA GLY A 84 -12.64 -8.55 -10.05
C GLY A 84 -12.90 -9.66 -11.05
N SER A 85 -11.97 -10.60 -11.21
CA SER A 85 -12.18 -11.75 -12.07
C SER A 85 -13.19 -12.73 -11.46
N PRO A 86 -13.94 -13.48 -12.29
CA PRO A 86 -14.81 -14.53 -11.79
C PRO A 86 -13.99 -15.68 -11.22
N SER A 87 -14.42 -16.22 -10.07
CA SER A 87 -13.84 -17.43 -9.49
C SER A 87 -14.02 -18.63 -10.42
N SER A 88 -13.05 -19.55 -10.43
CA SER A 88 -13.17 -20.83 -11.13
C SER A 88 -14.24 -21.74 -10.52
N PHE A 89 -14.73 -21.39 -9.33
CA PHE A 89 -15.75 -22.13 -8.62
C PHE A 89 -17.08 -21.36 -8.60
N PRO A 90 -18.23 -22.04 -8.70
CA PRO A 90 -19.54 -21.39 -8.59
C PRO A 90 -19.71 -20.74 -7.21
N PRO A 91 -20.50 -19.66 -7.05
CA PRO A 91 -20.77 -19.08 -5.73
C PRO A 91 -21.27 -20.11 -4.70
N LEU A 92 -20.86 -19.97 -3.44
CA LEU A 92 -21.40 -20.78 -2.34
C LEU A 92 -22.85 -20.39 -2.05
N SER A 93 -23.65 -21.35 -1.60
CA SER A 93 -25.00 -21.04 -1.12
C SER A 93 -24.95 -20.31 0.22
N GLU A 94 -25.95 -19.48 0.48
CA GLU A 94 -26.13 -18.78 1.77
C GLU A 94 -26.11 -19.77 2.95
N GLU A 95 -26.72 -20.95 2.80
CA GLU A 95 -26.69 -22.01 3.80
C GLU A 95 -25.27 -22.39 4.20
N VAL A 96 -24.37 -22.64 3.23
CA VAL A 96 -22.98 -23.03 3.53
C VAL A 96 -22.22 -21.92 4.25
N VAL A 97 -22.47 -20.67 3.87
CA VAL A 97 -21.83 -19.50 4.50
C VAL A 97 -22.31 -19.33 5.94
N MET A 98 -23.60 -19.52 6.20
CA MET A 98 -24.14 -19.49 7.56
C MET A 98 -23.57 -20.59 8.44
N LEU A 99 -23.28 -21.79 7.89
CA LEU A 99 -22.65 -22.88 8.65
C LEU A 99 -21.23 -22.53 9.12
N MET A 100 -20.48 -21.67 8.41
CA MET A 100 -19.15 -21.22 8.85
C MET A 100 -19.18 -20.42 10.16
N GLN A 101 -20.34 -19.85 10.50
CA GLN A 101 -20.56 -19.06 11.71
C GLN A 101 -21.13 -19.89 12.87
N GLN A 102 -21.33 -21.19 12.68
CA GLN A 102 -21.91 -22.09 13.67
C GLN A 102 -20.92 -23.17 14.11
N PRO A 103 -21.00 -23.62 15.38
CA PRO A 103 -20.22 -24.76 15.83
C PRO A 103 -20.52 -26.01 15.00
N LEU A 104 -19.51 -26.79 14.60
CA LEU A 104 -19.71 -28.00 13.81
C LEU A 104 -20.72 -28.98 14.45
N ALA A 105 -20.67 -29.12 15.78
CA ALA A 105 -21.56 -29.98 16.56
C ALA A 105 -23.05 -29.64 16.42
N SER A 106 -23.42 -28.42 15.98
CA SER A 106 -24.84 -28.06 15.83
C SER A 106 -25.46 -28.55 14.52
N TRP A 107 -24.66 -28.94 13.53
CA TRP A 107 -25.17 -29.23 12.18
C TRP A 107 -24.45 -30.36 11.42
N ALA A 108 -23.18 -30.65 11.75
CA ALA A 108 -22.35 -31.58 11.00
C ALA A 108 -22.66 -33.04 11.38
N PRO A 109 -22.56 -33.98 10.43
CA PRO A 109 -22.69 -35.41 10.74
C PRO A 109 -21.41 -35.98 11.38
N PRO A 110 -21.47 -37.18 11.99
CA PRO A 110 -20.28 -37.88 12.48
C PRO A 110 -19.19 -38.04 11.40
N PRO A 111 -17.89 -37.93 11.75
CA PRO A 111 -17.35 -37.75 13.11
C PRO A 111 -17.26 -36.29 13.60
N PHE A 112 -17.81 -35.33 12.85
CA PHE A 112 -17.64 -33.89 13.11
C PHE A 112 -18.64 -33.33 14.15
N ASP A 113 -19.66 -34.11 14.51
CA ASP A 113 -20.76 -33.76 15.41
C ASP A 113 -20.36 -33.53 16.87
N VAL A 114 -19.08 -33.70 17.20
CA VAL A 114 -18.51 -33.46 18.54
C VAL A 114 -17.67 -32.19 18.64
N SER A 115 -17.31 -31.57 17.51
CA SER A 115 -16.47 -30.36 17.50
C SER A 115 -17.29 -29.11 17.80
N HIS A 116 -16.88 -28.35 18.82
CA HIS A 116 -17.52 -27.07 19.17
C HIS A 116 -16.85 -25.87 18.49
N GLU A 117 -15.96 -26.12 17.53
CA GLU A 117 -15.23 -25.09 16.83
C GLU A 117 -16.14 -24.34 15.86
N ILE A 118 -16.00 -23.01 15.83
CA ILE A 118 -16.64 -22.14 14.84
C ILE A 118 -15.58 -21.81 13.78
N PRO A 119 -15.75 -22.21 12.51
CA PRO A 119 -14.75 -22.03 11.46
C PRO A 119 -14.21 -20.59 11.33
N VAL A 120 -15.11 -19.58 11.30
CA VAL A 120 -14.68 -18.18 11.21
C VAL A 120 -13.82 -17.75 12.40
N GLN A 121 -14.21 -18.16 13.61
CA GLN A 121 -13.43 -17.85 14.81
C GLN A 121 -12.05 -18.52 14.76
N GLN A 122 -11.98 -19.77 14.30
CA GLN A 122 -10.70 -20.47 14.14
C GLN A 122 -9.77 -19.78 13.14
N MET A 123 -10.30 -19.24 12.04
CA MET A 123 -9.50 -18.44 11.11
C MET A 123 -8.98 -17.14 11.76
N MET A 124 -9.84 -16.41 12.47
CA MET A 124 -9.47 -15.17 13.15
C MET A 124 -8.41 -15.38 14.23
N VAL A 125 -8.50 -16.48 15.00
CA VAL A 125 -7.50 -16.86 16.00
C VAL A 125 -6.09 -16.99 15.39
N ARG A 126 -5.98 -17.51 14.16
CA ARG A 126 -4.68 -17.67 13.45
C ARG A 126 -4.09 -16.36 12.93
N ILE A 127 -4.92 -15.34 12.71
CA ILE A 127 -4.45 -14.02 12.25
C ILE A 127 -3.78 -13.26 13.39
N GLY A 128 -4.39 -13.28 14.57
CA GLY A 128 -3.80 -12.68 15.75
C GLY A 128 -4.70 -12.83 16.96
N SER A 129 -4.20 -13.50 17.99
CA SER A 129 -4.86 -13.66 19.29
C SER A 129 -3.82 -13.94 20.36
N HIS A 130 -4.21 -13.85 21.64
CA HIS A 130 -3.36 -14.33 22.74
C HIS A 130 -3.10 -15.84 22.66
N GLU A 131 -4.00 -16.60 22.03
CA GLU A 131 -3.86 -18.05 21.85
C GLU A 131 -2.78 -18.40 20.81
N ASP A 132 -2.53 -17.50 19.85
CA ASP A 132 -1.62 -17.72 18.73
C ASP A 132 -0.77 -16.47 18.44
N SER A 133 0.04 -16.09 19.42
CA SER A 133 0.89 -14.88 19.36
C SER A 133 2.26 -15.12 18.71
N THR A 134 2.60 -16.36 18.41
CA THR A 134 3.96 -16.77 17.98
C THR A 134 4.44 -16.13 16.68
N ARG A 135 3.52 -15.62 15.87
CA ARG A 135 3.77 -14.98 14.57
C ARG A 135 3.50 -13.47 14.57
N LEU A 136 3.21 -12.90 15.73
CA LEU A 136 3.00 -11.46 15.86
C LEU A 136 4.35 -10.75 15.93
N VAL A 137 4.51 -9.67 15.15
CA VAL A 137 5.80 -8.99 15.01
C VAL A 137 5.62 -7.52 15.35
N PRO A 138 6.34 -6.96 16.34
CA PRO A 138 6.29 -5.53 16.59
C PRO A 138 6.99 -4.76 15.47
N ILE A 139 6.25 -3.92 14.77
CA ILE A 139 6.72 -3.08 13.67
C ILE A 139 6.41 -1.61 13.91
N SER A 140 7.06 -0.71 13.17
CA SER A 140 6.73 0.71 13.28
C SER A 140 5.36 1.02 12.71
N LYS A 141 4.69 2.02 13.30
CA LYS A 141 3.34 2.42 12.89
C LYS A 141 3.24 2.85 11.43
N GLU A 142 4.28 3.48 10.89
CA GLU A 142 4.29 3.94 9.49
C GLU A 142 4.32 2.74 8.52
N LEU A 143 5.12 1.71 8.84
CA LEU A 143 5.17 0.48 8.04
C LEU A 143 3.83 -0.23 8.06
N HIS A 144 3.22 -0.39 9.25
CA HIS A 144 1.91 -1.01 9.39
C HIS A 144 0.84 -0.23 8.62
N SER A 145 0.77 1.08 8.78
CA SER A 145 -0.19 1.95 8.07
C SER A 145 -0.11 1.78 6.55
N MET A 146 1.11 1.79 6.01
CA MET A 146 1.32 1.55 4.58
C MET A 146 0.97 0.11 4.19
N LYS A 147 1.32 -0.88 5.01
CA LYS A 147 0.99 -2.30 4.78
C LYS A 147 -0.51 -2.51 4.67
N SER A 148 -1.28 -2.11 5.67
CA SER A 148 -2.73 -2.34 5.72
C SER A 148 -3.46 -1.68 4.54
N ARG A 149 -3.06 -0.45 4.20
CA ARG A 149 -3.56 0.27 3.02
C ARG A 149 -3.29 -0.46 1.71
N LEU A 150 -2.05 -0.86 1.49
CA LEU A 150 -1.64 -1.57 0.27
C LEU A 150 -2.34 -2.92 0.17
N TRP A 151 -2.52 -3.60 1.30
CA TRP A 151 -3.19 -4.89 1.37
C TRP A 151 -4.61 -4.84 0.84
N GLU A 152 -5.35 -3.76 1.05
CA GLU A 152 -6.71 -3.57 0.51
C GLU A 152 -6.75 -2.91 -0.88
N GLY A 153 -5.58 -2.71 -1.50
CA GLY A 153 -5.48 -2.04 -2.78
C GLY A 153 -5.98 -0.60 -2.72
N ILE A 154 -5.86 0.06 -1.57
CA ILE A 154 -6.08 1.50 -1.43
C ILE A 154 -4.78 2.20 -1.85
N MET A 155 -4.90 3.27 -2.64
CA MET A 155 -3.73 3.96 -3.18
C MET A 155 -2.90 4.58 -2.03
N PRO A 156 -1.55 4.53 -2.12
CA PRO A 156 -0.65 5.15 -1.14
C PRO A 156 -0.89 6.64 -0.96
N LEU A 157 -1.17 7.34 -2.06
CA LEU A 157 -1.43 8.77 -2.10
C LEU A 157 -2.28 9.08 -3.33
N SER A 158 -3.30 9.93 -3.18
CA SER A 158 -4.12 10.39 -4.30
C SER A 158 -3.38 11.42 -5.16
N GLU A 159 -3.79 11.55 -6.42
CA GLU A 159 -3.24 12.56 -7.36
C GLU A 159 -3.42 13.97 -6.80
N ARG A 160 -4.57 14.23 -6.17
CA ARG A 160 -4.84 15.49 -5.49
C ARG A 160 -3.83 15.76 -4.37
N ARG A 161 -3.57 14.79 -3.51
CA ARG A 161 -2.60 14.96 -2.41
C ARG A 161 -1.18 15.14 -2.92
N TRP A 162 -0.82 14.44 -3.99
CA TRP A 162 0.45 14.65 -4.67
C TRP A 162 0.64 16.11 -5.13
N GLU A 163 -0.39 16.69 -5.76
CA GLU A 163 -0.41 18.10 -6.17
C GLU A 163 -0.33 19.06 -4.98
N GLU A 164 -1.13 18.83 -3.93
CA GLU A 164 -1.17 19.68 -2.73
C GLU A 164 0.19 19.70 -1.99
N LEU A 165 0.86 18.55 -1.92
CA LEU A 165 2.20 18.40 -1.35
C LEU A 165 3.30 18.87 -2.31
N LYS A 166 2.96 19.24 -3.56
CA LYS A 166 3.89 19.70 -4.60
C LYS A 166 5.05 18.73 -4.80
N LEU A 167 4.75 17.43 -4.88
CA LEU A 167 5.77 16.39 -4.95
C LEU A 167 6.49 16.33 -6.31
N ASP A 168 5.96 17.00 -7.35
CA ASP A 168 6.68 17.24 -8.61
C ASP A 168 7.80 18.30 -8.49
N SER A 169 7.78 19.10 -7.42
CA SER A 169 8.74 20.20 -7.24
C SER A 169 10.13 19.66 -6.92
N PRO A 170 11.21 20.16 -7.56
CA PRO A 170 12.58 19.73 -7.26
C PRO A 170 13.00 19.80 -5.79
N GLU A 171 12.41 20.74 -5.04
CA GLU A 171 12.62 20.98 -3.61
C GLU A 171 12.01 19.88 -2.74
N ASN A 172 10.93 19.25 -3.21
CA ASN A 172 10.19 18.20 -2.49
C ASN A 172 10.57 16.78 -2.95
N PHE A 173 11.62 16.65 -3.77
CA PHE A 173 12.08 15.36 -4.31
C PHE A 173 12.32 14.30 -3.22
N HIS A 174 12.90 14.71 -2.07
CA HIS A 174 13.10 13.81 -0.94
C HIS A 174 11.77 13.26 -0.40
N ALA A 175 10.79 14.14 -0.18
CA ALA A 175 9.46 13.74 0.30
C ALA A 175 8.76 12.82 -0.70
N ALA A 176 8.87 13.10 -2.00
CA ALA A 176 8.34 12.23 -3.04
C ALA A 176 8.98 10.82 -3.00
N CYS A 177 10.29 10.75 -2.78
CA CYS A 177 11.00 9.48 -2.60
C CYS A 177 10.54 8.73 -1.35
N GLN A 178 10.20 9.40 -0.23
CA GLN A 178 9.75 8.72 0.98
C GLN A 178 8.47 7.90 0.76
N TYR A 179 7.52 8.37 -0.06
CA TYR A 179 6.34 7.58 -0.44
C TYR A 179 6.70 6.33 -1.24
N ILE A 180 7.66 6.45 -2.19
CA ILE A 180 8.16 5.31 -2.98
C ILE A 180 8.87 4.29 -2.08
N CYS A 181 9.71 4.78 -1.16
CA CYS A 181 10.43 3.98 -0.20
C CYS A 181 9.49 3.21 0.73
N ALA A 182 8.46 3.88 1.26
CA ALA A 182 7.50 3.28 2.19
C ALA A 182 6.79 2.06 1.58
N ILE A 183 6.31 2.19 0.34
CA ILE A 183 5.68 1.07 -0.38
C ILE A 183 6.67 -0.07 -0.57
N THR A 184 7.88 0.24 -1.06
CA THR A 184 8.88 -0.80 -1.32
C THR A 184 9.32 -1.49 -0.02
N ASN A 185 9.43 -0.74 1.09
CA ASN A 185 9.72 -1.27 2.41
C ASN A 185 8.62 -2.19 2.95
N THR A 186 7.34 -1.94 2.66
CA THR A 186 6.27 -2.91 2.96
C THR A 186 6.57 -4.28 2.36
N PHE A 187 6.97 -4.33 1.09
CA PHE A 187 7.30 -5.61 0.45
C PHE A 187 8.65 -6.17 0.87
N HIS A 188 9.63 -5.34 1.22
CA HIS A 188 10.85 -5.85 1.86
C HIS A 188 10.51 -6.59 3.15
N TYR A 189 9.67 -5.98 4.02
CA TYR A 189 9.21 -6.60 5.25
C TYR A 189 8.52 -7.94 4.99
N LEU A 190 7.52 -7.98 4.09
CA LEU A 190 6.77 -9.20 3.77
C LEU A 190 7.63 -10.30 3.14
N ASN A 191 8.77 -9.94 2.51
CA ASN A 191 9.70 -10.89 1.89
C ASN A 191 10.88 -11.28 2.79
N LEU A 192 11.01 -10.74 4.00
CA LEU A 192 12.01 -11.23 4.96
C LEU A 192 11.72 -12.69 5.29
N ALA A 193 12.74 -13.54 5.25
CA ALA A 193 12.59 -14.99 5.47
C ALA A 193 11.70 -15.37 6.68
N PRO A 194 11.88 -14.81 7.90
CA PRO A 194 11.01 -15.15 9.03
C PRO A 194 9.56 -14.68 8.83
N ILE A 195 9.34 -13.51 8.21
CA ILE A 195 8.01 -12.93 7.99
C ILE A 195 7.26 -13.71 6.91
N LYS A 196 7.93 -14.00 5.80
CA LYS A 196 7.41 -14.83 4.72
C LYS A 196 7.05 -16.24 5.21
N GLY A 197 7.92 -16.83 6.06
CA GLY A 197 7.66 -18.12 6.70
C GLY A 197 6.42 -18.09 7.59
N ALA A 198 6.29 -17.06 8.43
CA ALA A 198 5.13 -16.88 9.29
C ALA A 198 3.83 -16.62 8.50
N LEU A 199 3.88 -15.84 7.41
CA LEU A 199 2.73 -15.64 6.51
C LEU A 199 2.26 -16.96 5.88
N ARG A 200 3.20 -17.77 5.38
CA ARG A 200 2.92 -19.12 4.84
C ARG A 200 2.30 -20.03 5.89
N GLU A 201 2.83 -20.00 7.11
CA GLU A 201 2.33 -20.84 8.20
C GLU A 201 0.90 -20.44 8.62
N THR A 202 0.64 -19.14 8.81
CA THR A 202 -0.70 -18.62 9.09
C THR A 202 -1.69 -19.01 8.00
N TYR A 203 -1.31 -18.84 6.73
CA TYR A 203 -2.11 -19.27 5.59
C TYR A 203 -2.44 -20.77 5.66
N SER A 204 -1.45 -21.61 5.93
CA SER A 204 -1.58 -23.07 5.89
C SER A 204 -2.45 -23.59 7.04
N LEU A 205 -2.39 -22.95 8.22
CA LEU A 205 -3.30 -23.26 9.32
C LEU A 205 -4.76 -22.87 9.00
N ILE A 206 -4.98 -21.71 8.38
CA ILE A 206 -6.31 -21.31 7.92
C ILE A 206 -6.82 -22.30 6.85
N TRP A 207 -5.96 -22.69 5.91
CA TRP A 207 -6.28 -23.69 4.90
C TRP A 207 -6.72 -25.02 5.54
N ALA A 208 -6.02 -25.49 6.58
CA ALA A 208 -6.37 -26.72 7.30
C ALA A 208 -7.75 -26.62 7.98
N HIS A 209 -8.03 -25.52 8.67
CA HIS A 209 -9.35 -25.26 9.27
C HIS A 209 -10.48 -25.23 8.23
N LEU A 210 -10.22 -24.63 7.06
CA LEU A 210 -11.17 -24.62 5.95
C LEU A 210 -11.35 -26.01 5.34
N LYS A 211 -10.32 -26.86 5.36
CA LYS A 211 -10.39 -28.23 4.90
C LYS A 211 -11.23 -29.11 5.82
N ASP A 212 -11.09 -28.96 7.14
CA ASP A 212 -11.93 -29.64 8.12
C ASP A 212 -13.40 -29.24 7.97
N PHE A 213 -13.66 -27.94 7.77
CA PHE A 213 -15.00 -27.44 7.47
C PHE A 213 -15.56 -27.99 6.15
N GLU A 214 -14.76 -28.00 5.09
CA GLU A 214 -15.12 -28.56 3.78
C GLU A 214 -15.53 -30.04 3.90
N ASP A 215 -14.77 -30.83 4.64
CA ASP A 215 -15.04 -32.26 4.81
C ASP A 215 -16.35 -32.50 5.58
N ALA A 216 -16.64 -31.66 6.58
CA ALA A 216 -17.91 -31.68 7.32
C ALA A 216 -19.11 -31.28 6.44
N VAL A 217 -18.99 -30.22 5.64
CA VAL A 217 -20.04 -29.79 4.69
C VAL A 217 -20.27 -30.86 3.64
N ASN A 218 -19.20 -31.46 3.09
CA ASN A 218 -19.32 -32.51 2.09
C ASN A 218 -19.93 -33.80 2.66
N ALA A 219 -19.65 -34.12 3.93
CA ALA A 219 -20.33 -35.21 4.62
C ALA A 219 -21.85 -34.97 4.72
N LYS A 220 -22.27 -33.76 5.08
CA LYS A 220 -23.68 -33.34 5.07
C LYS A 220 -24.28 -33.40 3.66
N ASN A 221 -23.60 -32.84 2.66
CA ASN A 221 -24.08 -32.81 1.28
C ASN A 221 -24.26 -34.21 0.70
N ARG A 222 -23.39 -35.16 1.01
CA ARG A 222 -23.55 -36.57 0.62
C ARG A 222 -24.81 -37.21 1.21
N LEU A 223 -25.18 -36.88 2.46
CA LEU A 223 -26.42 -37.36 3.07
C LEU A 223 -27.67 -36.71 2.44
N GLU A 224 -27.56 -35.45 2.02
CA GLU A 224 -28.66 -34.67 1.43
C GLU A 224 -28.73 -34.75 -0.10
N ASN A 225 -27.83 -35.50 -0.74
CA ASN A 225 -27.64 -35.56 -2.20
C ASN A 225 -27.42 -34.16 -2.84
N LYS A 226 -26.68 -33.29 -2.16
CA LYS A 226 -26.22 -31.99 -2.67
C LYS A 226 -24.80 -32.11 -3.27
N PRO A 227 -24.40 -31.22 -4.20
CA PRO A 227 -23.04 -31.20 -4.74
C PRO A 227 -21.98 -30.96 -3.67
N GLU A 228 -20.80 -31.53 -3.84
CA GLU A 228 -19.65 -31.25 -2.98
C GLU A 228 -19.08 -29.85 -3.27
N VAL A 229 -18.53 -29.24 -2.23
CA VAL A 229 -17.87 -27.93 -2.26
C VAL A 229 -16.36 -28.11 -2.10
N GLN A 230 -15.61 -27.13 -2.60
CA GLN A 230 -14.15 -27.03 -2.47
C GLN A 230 -13.83 -25.68 -1.88
N ILE A 231 -13.73 -25.59 -0.56
CA ILE A 231 -13.56 -24.35 0.20
C ILE A 231 -12.07 -24.07 0.41
N ALA A 232 -11.28 -25.10 0.72
CA ALA A 232 -9.84 -24.95 0.88
C ALA A 232 -9.17 -24.53 -0.45
N ALA A 233 -9.65 -25.06 -1.58
CA ALA A 233 -9.18 -24.64 -2.91
C ALA A 233 -9.60 -23.20 -3.27
N ARG A 234 -10.77 -22.72 -2.81
CA ARG A 234 -11.18 -21.32 -2.98
C ARG A 234 -10.30 -20.37 -2.19
N TRP A 235 -9.86 -20.77 -0.99
CA TRP A 235 -8.92 -19.98 -0.19
C TRP A 235 -7.58 -19.79 -0.92
N HIS A 236 -7.06 -20.86 -1.54
CA HIS A 236 -5.90 -20.78 -2.42
C HIS A 236 -6.13 -19.85 -3.61
N GLU A 237 -7.22 -20.04 -4.36
CA GLU A 237 -7.54 -19.19 -5.51
C GLU A 237 -7.66 -17.70 -5.11
N TYR A 238 -8.36 -17.43 -4.01
CA TYR A 238 -8.58 -16.08 -3.49
C TYR A 238 -7.27 -15.41 -3.07
N ILE A 239 -6.47 -16.06 -2.23
CA ILE A 239 -5.20 -15.47 -1.76
C ILE A 239 -4.22 -15.27 -2.91
N LYS A 240 -4.19 -16.17 -3.89
CA LYS A 240 -3.36 -16.03 -5.09
C LYS A 240 -3.76 -14.80 -5.91
N ALA A 241 -5.06 -14.62 -6.15
CA ALA A 241 -5.57 -13.42 -6.82
C ALA A 241 -5.26 -12.15 -6.00
N HIS A 242 -5.41 -12.20 -4.68
CA HIS A 242 -5.17 -11.06 -3.78
C HIS A 242 -3.70 -10.64 -3.77
N PHE A 243 -2.78 -11.59 -3.59
CA PHE A 243 -1.35 -11.33 -3.59
C PHE A 243 -0.87 -10.76 -4.94
N ASN A 244 -1.36 -11.30 -6.05
CA ASN A 244 -1.05 -10.80 -7.38
C ASN A 244 -1.56 -9.37 -7.58
N LEU A 245 -2.79 -9.08 -7.14
CA LEU A 245 -3.39 -7.76 -7.24
C LEU A 245 -2.60 -6.70 -6.45
N VAL A 246 -2.37 -6.98 -5.17
CA VAL A 246 -1.64 -6.09 -4.24
C VAL A 246 -0.24 -5.80 -4.79
N ALA A 247 0.52 -6.84 -5.16
CA ALA A 247 1.87 -6.66 -5.70
C ALA A 247 1.87 -5.90 -7.03
N SER A 248 0.95 -6.21 -7.96
CA SER A 248 0.91 -5.57 -9.27
C SER A 248 0.52 -4.09 -9.17
N ARG A 249 -0.45 -3.74 -8.30
CA ARG A 249 -0.86 -2.35 -8.09
C ARG A 249 0.23 -1.52 -7.44
N SER A 250 0.81 -2.02 -6.35
CA SER A 250 1.90 -1.31 -5.66
C SER A 250 3.09 -1.09 -6.58
N HIS A 251 3.47 -2.11 -7.36
CA HIS A 251 4.57 -2.00 -8.32
C HIS A 251 4.27 -0.96 -9.40
N ARG A 252 3.07 -1.00 -9.99
CA ARG A 252 2.66 -0.04 -11.03
C ARG A 252 2.64 1.39 -10.52
N TRP A 253 2.10 1.62 -9.31
CA TRP A 253 2.11 2.94 -8.70
C TRP A 253 3.55 3.45 -8.55
N VAL A 254 4.46 2.62 -8.02
CA VAL A 254 5.87 2.99 -7.85
C VAL A 254 6.55 3.32 -9.18
N VAL A 255 6.39 2.47 -10.20
CA VAL A 255 7.01 2.70 -11.52
C VAL A 255 6.48 3.98 -12.16
N ASN A 256 5.17 4.19 -12.19
CA ASN A 256 4.57 5.41 -12.74
C ASN A 256 5.06 6.67 -12.03
N THR A 257 5.16 6.62 -10.70
CA THR A 257 5.65 7.74 -9.88
C THR A 257 7.14 8.01 -10.12
N ILE A 258 7.97 6.97 -10.24
CA ILE A 258 9.38 7.13 -10.62
C ILE A 258 9.48 7.79 -11.98
N ASP A 259 8.71 7.36 -12.98
CA ASP A 259 8.76 7.92 -14.33
C ASP A 259 8.30 9.38 -14.37
N ARG A 260 7.25 9.72 -13.59
CA ARG A 260 6.79 11.10 -13.38
C ARG A 260 7.91 12.03 -12.90
N LEU A 261 8.70 11.59 -11.92
CA LEU A 261 9.83 12.35 -11.39
C LEU A 261 11.06 12.34 -12.31
N ARG A 262 11.29 11.23 -13.01
CA ARG A 262 12.47 10.98 -13.84
C ARG A 262 12.48 11.79 -15.12
N VAL A 263 11.33 11.88 -15.80
CA VAL A 263 11.23 12.51 -17.13
C VAL A 263 11.71 13.98 -17.12
N PRO A 264 11.25 14.85 -16.19
CA PRO A 264 11.75 16.23 -16.12
C PRO A 264 13.25 16.31 -15.86
N ILE A 265 13.79 15.44 -15.00
CA ILE A 265 15.22 15.43 -14.64
C ILE A 265 16.08 15.03 -15.84
N LEU A 266 15.64 14.04 -16.64
CA LEU A 266 16.32 13.66 -17.88
C LEU A 266 16.28 14.79 -18.92
N GLN A 267 15.15 15.49 -19.04
CA GLN A 267 15.02 16.63 -19.93
C GLN A 267 15.96 17.77 -19.53
N GLU A 268 16.02 18.11 -18.23
CA GLU A 268 16.93 19.11 -17.68
C GLU A 268 18.39 18.73 -17.93
N LEU A 269 18.78 17.48 -17.63
CA LEU A 269 20.14 16.99 -17.84
C LEU A 269 20.54 17.01 -19.33
N SER A 270 19.62 16.71 -20.24
CA SER A 270 19.86 16.76 -21.69
C SER A 270 20.02 18.19 -22.23
N GLY A 271 19.52 19.19 -21.50
CA GLY A 271 19.65 20.60 -21.84
C GLY A 271 21.00 21.21 -21.47
N ILE A 272 21.80 20.52 -20.65
CA ILE A 272 23.13 20.99 -20.23
C ILE A 272 24.13 20.76 -21.38
N PRO A 273 24.83 21.81 -21.86
CA PRO A 273 25.80 21.65 -22.94
C PRO A 273 26.96 20.73 -22.52
N ALA A 274 27.27 19.73 -23.34
CA ALA A 274 28.42 18.86 -23.12
C ALA A 274 29.70 19.69 -23.03
N THR A 275 30.39 19.62 -21.89
CA THR A 275 31.70 20.25 -21.72
C THR A 275 32.81 19.27 -22.09
N ALA A 276 33.98 19.78 -22.47
CA ALA A 276 35.17 18.94 -22.69
C ALA A 276 35.82 18.47 -21.38
N GLU A 277 35.26 18.85 -20.23
CA GLU A 277 35.75 18.46 -18.91
C GLU A 277 35.18 17.09 -18.52
N ILE A 278 36.04 16.24 -17.95
CA ILE A 278 35.65 14.89 -17.52
C ILE A 278 34.83 14.93 -16.22
N THR A 279 34.94 16.02 -15.45
CA THR A 279 34.28 16.16 -14.15
C THR A 279 32.87 16.74 -14.31
N PRO A 280 31.84 16.15 -13.69
CA PRO A 280 30.49 16.70 -13.76
C PRO A 280 30.42 18.05 -13.04
N THR A 281 29.72 19.01 -13.63
CA THR A 281 29.34 20.26 -12.96
C THR A 281 28.47 19.99 -11.74
N PRO A 282 28.38 20.93 -10.76
CA PRO A 282 27.51 20.74 -9.59
C PRO A 282 26.03 20.48 -9.94
N GLU A 283 25.56 21.08 -11.03
CA GLU A 283 24.20 20.89 -11.55
C GLU A 283 24.02 19.48 -12.13
N GLU A 284 24.91 19.04 -13.04
CA GLU A 284 24.90 17.67 -13.57
C GLU A 284 25.01 16.62 -12.47
N TRP A 285 25.84 16.88 -11.45
CA TRP A 285 25.98 15.99 -10.30
C TRP A 285 24.69 15.90 -9.49
N THR A 286 23.98 17.01 -9.30
CA THR A 286 22.71 17.03 -8.58
C THR A 286 21.65 16.22 -9.31
N LEU A 287 21.51 16.42 -10.62
CA LEU A 287 20.55 15.68 -11.46
C LEU A 287 20.89 14.18 -11.53
N THR A 288 22.17 13.85 -11.71
CA THR A 288 22.65 12.46 -11.74
C THR A 288 22.42 11.75 -10.40
N ASN A 289 22.59 12.45 -9.27
CA ASN A 289 22.26 11.89 -7.96
C ASN A 289 20.76 11.57 -7.82
N LYS A 290 19.87 12.45 -8.28
CA LYS A 290 18.43 12.18 -8.28
C LYS A 290 18.07 11.00 -9.18
N LEU A 291 18.66 10.93 -10.38
CA LEU A 291 18.46 9.80 -11.30
C LEU A 291 18.97 8.49 -10.70
N HIS A 292 20.10 8.51 -9.99
CA HIS A 292 20.62 7.34 -9.28
C HIS A 292 19.67 6.88 -8.16
N ASP A 293 19.08 7.82 -7.41
CA ASP A 293 18.08 7.49 -6.39
C ASP A 293 16.83 6.85 -7.03
N LEU A 294 16.31 7.41 -8.13
CA LEU A 294 15.17 6.83 -8.85
C LEU A 294 15.50 5.48 -9.51
N LEU A 295 16.73 5.29 -10.00
CA LEU A 295 17.18 4.02 -10.54
C LEU A 295 17.21 2.94 -9.44
N GLU A 296 17.74 3.27 -8.26
CA GLU A 296 17.77 2.34 -7.13
C GLU A 296 16.35 2.03 -6.62
N ASN A 297 15.48 3.04 -6.48
CA ASN A 297 14.08 2.83 -6.13
C ASN A 297 13.40 1.85 -7.11
N GLY A 298 13.59 2.07 -8.42
CA GLY A 298 13.03 1.18 -9.45
C GLY A 298 13.61 -0.24 -9.39
N ALA A 299 14.91 -0.39 -9.16
CA ALA A 299 15.56 -1.69 -9.07
C ALA A 299 15.07 -2.50 -7.85
N GLN A 300 14.93 -1.84 -6.70
CA GLN A 300 14.39 -2.47 -5.51
C GLN A 300 12.90 -2.78 -5.69
N ALA A 301 12.09 -1.87 -6.25
CA ALA A 301 10.67 -2.13 -6.52
C ALA A 301 10.48 -3.32 -7.48
N ASP A 302 11.25 -3.38 -8.57
CA ASP A 302 11.16 -4.44 -9.57
C ASP A 302 11.47 -5.82 -9.00
N SER A 303 12.43 -5.90 -8.08
CA SER A 303 12.89 -7.16 -7.48
C SER A 303 12.22 -7.50 -6.14
N ALA A 304 11.65 -6.54 -5.41
CA ALA A 304 11.11 -6.77 -4.07
C ALA A 304 9.58 -6.85 -4.04
N ILE A 305 8.86 -6.10 -4.89
CA ILE A 305 7.39 -6.05 -4.85
C ILE A 305 6.81 -7.33 -5.46
N PHE A 306 6.77 -8.39 -4.65
CA PHE A 306 6.19 -9.69 -4.94
C PHE A 306 5.68 -10.31 -3.64
N LEU A 307 4.69 -11.18 -3.75
CA LEU A 307 4.18 -12.03 -2.68
C LEU A 307 4.10 -13.48 -3.19
N PRO A 308 5.24 -14.16 -3.36
CA PRO A 308 5.24 -15.52 -3.89
C PRO A 308 4.60 -16.49 -2.91
N MET A 309 3.78 -17.41 -3.43
CA MET A 309 3.13 -18.48 -2.67
C MET A 309 3.93 -19.79 -2.67
N ASP A 310 5.25 -19.74 -2.82
CA ASP A 310 6.08 -20.94 -2.78
C ASP A 310 5.96 -21.66 -1.43
N GLY A 311 5.67 -22.95 -1.46
CA GLY A 311 5.49 -23.80 -0.28
C GLY A 311 4.14 -23.67 0.42
N TYR A 312 3.20 -22.89 -0.11
CA TYR A 312 1.86 -22.76 0.45
C TYR A 312 1.03 -24.01 0.12
N GLU A 313 0.12 -24.39 1.03
CA GLU A 313 -0.83 -25.47 0.76
C GLU A 313 -1.67 -25.15 -0.49
N GLY A 314 -1.80 -26.13 -1.39
CA GLY A 314 -2.46 -25.96 -2.69
C GLY A 314 -1.59 -25.39 -3.82
N GLU A 315 -0.34 -25.00 -3.57
CA GLU A 315 0.59 -24.53 -4.60
C GLU A 315 1.57 -25.63 -5.05
N ASP A 316 1.88 -25.70 -6.35
CA ASP A 316 2.85 -26.66 -6.89
C ASP A 316 4.30 -26.22 -6.71
N LEU A 317 4.53 -24.93 -6.48
CA LEU A 317 5.85 -24.34 -6.31
C LEU A 317 6.41 -24.67 -4.92
N ALA A 318 7.47 -25.47 -4.86
CA ALA A 318 8.16 -25.78 -3.60
C ALA A 318 8.79 -24.52 -2.98
N ALA A 319 8.85 -24.48 -1.64
CA ALA A 319 9.49 -23.40 -0.89
C ALA A 319 10.95 -23.19 -1.35
N GLN A 320 11.32 -21.92 -1.57
CA GLN A 320 12.64 -21.54 -2.08
C GLN A 320 13.45 -20.70 -1.08
N ASP A 321 13.07 -20.71 0.20
CA ASP A 321 13.73 -19.88 1.23
C ASP A 321 15.23 -20.21 1.35
N ASP A 322 15.58 -21.49 1.19
CA ASP A 322 16.97 -21.98 1.20
C ASP A 322 17.48 -22.35 -0.21
N ALA A 323 16.88 -21.78 -1.26
CA ALA A 323 17.30 -22.08 -2.63
C ALA A 323 18.80 -21.75 -2.82
N PRO A 324 19.60 -22.68 -3.36
CA PRO A 324 21.02 -22.44 -3.56
C PRO A 324 21.22 -21.29 -4.55
N PRO A 325 22.33 -20.54 -4.43
CA PRO A 325 22.71 -19.57 -5.46
C PRO A 325 22.79 -20.25 -6.83
N ARG A 326 22.49 -19.50 -7.89
CA ARG A 326 22.67 -19.98 -9.26
C ARG A 326 24.12 -20.49 -9.48
N PRO A 327 24.35 -21.46 -10.37
CA PRO A 327 25.68 -22.04 -10.59
C PRO A 327 26.78 -21.02 -10.93
N ASP A 328 26.39 -19.91 -11.58
CA ASP A 328 27.25 -18.82 -12.02
C ASP A 328 27.07 -17.55 -11.16
N ALA A 329 26.64 -17.70 -9.91
CA ALA A 329 26.41 -16.57 -8.99
C ALA A 329 27.67 -15.75 -8.71
N SER A 330 28.85 -16.35 -8.87
CA SER A 330 30.15 -15.66 -8.76
C SER A 330 30.46 -14.75 -9.94
N GLU A 331 29.74 -14.86 -11.05
CA GLU A 331 29.97 -14.01 -12.23
C GLU A 331 29.50 -12.57 -11.95
N PRO A 332 30.32 -11.55 -12.28
CA PRO A 332 30.02 -10.14 -11.99
C PRO A 332 28.92 -9.54 -12.87
N TYR A 333 28.40 -10.32 -13.82
CA TYR A 333 27.33 -9.95 -14.75
C TYR A 333 26.44 -11.15 -15.05
N ARG A 334 25.16 -10.88 -15.31
CA ARG A 334 24.23 -11.88 -15.85
C ARG A 334 23.91 -11.59 -17.31
N ARG A 335 24.46 -12.41 -18.22
CA ARG A 335 24.29 -12.27 -19.68
C ARG A 335 22.99 -12.87 -20.22
N GLU A 336 22.44 -13.85 -19.52
CA GLU A 336 21.17 -14.47 -19.86
C GLU A 336 19.99 -13.73 -19.22
N PRO A 337 18.79 -13.79 -19.81
CA PRO A 337 17.58 -13.26 -19.18
C PRO A 337 17.35 -13.81 -17.77
N ILE A 338 16.65 -13.03 -16.94
CA ILE A 338 16.31 -13.46 -15.58
C ILE A 338 15.21 -14.53 -15.64
N SER A 339 15.35 -15.54 -14.79
CA SER A 339 14.27 -16.47 -14.44
C SER A 339 13.72 -16.10 -13.08
N PHE A 340 12.41 -16.18 -12.89
CA PHE A 340 11.78 -15.89 -11.60
C PHE A 340 12.31 -16.80 -10.49
N SER A 341 12.52 -16.22 -9.31
CA SER A 341 12.87 -16.91 -8.05
C SER A 341 11.97 -16.36 -6.96
N ALA A 342 11.39 -17.25 -6.14
CA ALA A 342 10.62 -16.86 -4.96
C ALA A 342 11.53 -16.45 -3.77
N ASN A 343 12.82 -16.79 -3.82
CA ASN A 343 13.82 -16.25 -2.91
C ASN A 343 14.14 -14.78 -3.27
N ALA A 344 13.87 -13.86 -2.35
CA ALA A 344 14.02 -12.43 -2.58
C ALA A 344 15.49 -12.00 -2.78
N ASP A 345 16.42 -12.57 -2.02
CA ASP A 345 17.85 -12.24 -2.15
C ASP A 345 18.44 -12.73 -3.48
N ALA A 346 18.09 -13.96 -3.88
CA ALA A 346 18.50 -14.49 -5.18
C ALA A 346 17.92 -13.67 -6.34
N ARG A 347 16.64 -13.32 -6.25
CA ARG A 347 15.94 -12.49 -7.25
C ARG A 347 16.56 -11.09 -7.35
N LYS A 348 16.86 -10.46 -6.21
CA LYS A 348 17.55 -9.16 -6.14
C LYS A 348 18.94 -9.26 -6.76
N ALA A 349 19.76 -10.23 -6.35
CA ALA A 349 21.10 -10.41 -6.88
C ALA A 349 21.10 -10.58 -8.41
N ASP A 350 20.22 -11.43 -8.93
CA ASP A 350 20.08 -11.64 -10.37
C ASP A 350 19.64 -10.38 -11.12
N TYR A 351 18.70 -9.64 -10.54
CA TYR A 351 18.24 -8.37 -11.09
C TYR A 351 19.38 -7.36 -11.24
N TYR A 352 20.16 -7.13 -10.18
CA TYR A 352 21.26 -6.15 -10.23
C TYR A 352 22.37 -6.57 -11.21
N LEU A 353 22.73 -7.86 -11.25
CA LEU A 353 23.75 -8.37 -12.18
C LEU A 353 23.29 -8.28 -13.64
N ARG A 354 21.98 -8.46 -13.89
CA ARG A 354 21.38 -8.29 -15.21
C ARG A 354 21.29 -6.82 -15.61
N LEU A 355 20.85 -5.94 -14.70
CA LEU A 355 20.76 -4.49 -14.93
C LEU A 355 22.12 -3.88 -15.21
N LYS A 356 23.15 -4.31 -14.47
CA LYS A 356 24.55 -3.88 -14.69
C LYS A 356 25.02 -4.28 -16.10
N TYR A 357 24.74 -5.51 -16.52
CA TYR A 357 25.09 -6.01 -17.86
C TYR A 357 24.36 -5.24 -18.97
N LEU A 358 23.04 -5.07 -18.83
CA LEU A 358 22.23 -4.41 -19.85
C LEU A 358 22.54 -2.93 -19.94
N SER A 359 22.80 -2.24 -18.82
CA SER A 359 23.22 -0.82 -18.83
C SER A 359 24.46 -0.60 -19.69
N ARG A 360 25.46 -1.49 -19.61
CA ARG A 360 26.66 -1.43 -20.47
C ARG A 360 26.33 -1.80 -21.91
N THR A 361 25.51 -2.82 -22.10
CA THR A 361 25.09 -3.26 -23.44
C THR A 361 24.36 -2.16 -24.19
N GLU A 362 23.45 -1.42 -23.53
CA GLU A 362 22.74 -0.29 -24.13
C GLU A 362 23.67 0.87 -24.45
N ALA A 363 24.60 1.21 -23.55
CA ALA A 363 25.57 2.29 -23.79
C ALA A 363 26.40 2.06 -25.06
N TRP A 364 26.85 0.81 -25.29
CA TRP A 364 27.72 0.46 -26.42
C TRP A 364 26.98 0.03 -27.69
N LEU A 365 25.90 -0.75 -27.58
CA LEU A 365 25.20 -1.36 -28.72
C LEU A 365 23.84 -0.72 -29.02
N GLY A 366 23.24 0.02 -28.08
CA GLY A 366 21.95 0.69 -28.29
C GLY A 366 22.01 1.81 -29.33
N GLN A 367 23.19 2.37 -29.57
CA GLN A 367 23.41 3.49 -30.50
C GLN A 367 23.28 3.10 -31.96
N GLU A 368 23.61 1.85 -32.32
CA GLU A 368 23.49 1.35 -33.71
C GLU A 368 22.03 1.21 -34.17
N ARG A 369 21.07 1.16 -33.23
CA ARG A 369 19.63 0.99 -33.53
C ARG A 369 18.90 2.31 -33.84
N GLY A 370 19.49 3.46 -33.52
CA GLY A 370 18.88 4.79 -33.66
C GLY A 370 19.11 5.50 -35.00
N GLY A 371 19.83 4.87 -35.95
CA GLY A 371 20.01 5.43 -37.30
C GLY A 371 20.78 6.75 -37.40
N MET A 372 21.57 7.13 -36.38
CA MET A 372 22.45 8.30 -36.47
C MET A 372 23.82 7.92 -37.02
N ASP A 373 24.24 8.62 -38.07
CA ASP A 373 25.58 8.53 -38.64
C ASP A 373 26.63 8.80 -37.55
N MET A 374 27.41 7.77 -37.20
CA MET A 374 28.64 7.96 -36.43
C MET A 374 29.52 8.94 -37.22
N PRO A 375 29.94 10.09 -36.65
CA PRO A 375 30.77 11.04 -37.36
C PRO A 375 32.03 10.33 -37.89
N ALA A 376 32.42 10.66 -39.12
CA ALA A 376 33.60 10.08 -39.75
C ALA A 376 34.88 10.51 -39.01
N GLY A 377 35.34 9.65 -38.11
CA GLY A 377 36.52 9.81 -37.26
C GLY A 377 36.31 8.99 -35.99
N LEU A 378 37.31 8.27 -35.50
CA LEU A 378 37.20 7.46 -34.27
C LEU A 378 36.77 8.37 -33.10
N PRO A 379 35.53 8.29 -32.59
CA PRO A 379 35.28 8.76 -31.25
C PRO A 379 36.11 7.84 -30.36
N THR A 380 36.89 8.37 -29.43
CA THR A 380 37.41 7.47 -28.39
C THR A 380 36.17 6.96 -27.67
N GLY A 381 35.86 5.66 -27.77
CA GLY A 381 34.54 5.12 -27.39
C GLY A 381 34.08 5.47 -25.96
N PHE A 382 35.01 5.93 -25.10
CA PHE A 382 34.74 6.45 -23.77
C PHE A 382 34.03 7.82 -23.73
N GLU A 383 34.00 8.59 -24.82
CA GLU A 383 33.24 9.86 -24.90
C GLU A 383 31.72 9.65 -24.71
N VAL A 384 31.23 8.46 -25.05
CA VAL A 384 29.85 8.04 -24.77
C VAL A 384 29.59 7.92 -23.27
N LEU A 385 30.58 7.49 -22.50
CA LEU A 385 30.47 7.32 -21.04
C LEU A 385 30.64 8.66 -20.30
N SER A 386 31.18 9.70 -20.95
CA SER A 386 31.20 11.07 -20.42
C SER A 386 29.93 11.86 -20.70
N ASP A 387 29.02 11.34 -21.54
CA ASP A 387 27.69 11.93 -21.73
C ASP A 387 26.73 11.38 -20.65
N TYR A 388 26.55 12.17 -19.58
CA TYR A 388 25.72 11.80 -18.44
C TYR A 388 24.24 11.62 -18.81
N ALA A 389 23.71 12.47 -19.69
CA ALA A 389 22.32 12.37 -20.14
C ALA A 389 22.08 11.07 -20.90
N LYS A 390 22.98 10.74 -21.84
CA LYS A 390 22.90 9.51 -22.62
C LYS A 390 23.12 8.26 -21.77
N THR A 391 24.05 8.32 -20.84
CA THR A 391 24.30 7.22 -19.89
C THR A 391 23.08 6.97 -19.02
N ALA A 392 22.44 8.02 -18.50
CA ALA A 392 21.21 7.89 -17.73
C ALA A 392 20.07 7.29 -18.57
N GLN A 393 19.89 7.73 -19.82
CA GLN A 393 18.88 7.15 -20.71
C GLN A 393 19.13 5.66 -20.97
N CYS A 394 20.39 5.25 -21.17
CA CYS A 394 20.74 3.84 -21.34
C CYS A 394 20.41 3.00 -20.10
N GLN A 395 20.61 3.54 -18.90
CA GLN A 395 20.25 2.87 -17.65
C GLN A 395 18.73 2.71 -17.51
N VAL A 396 17.95 3.71 -17.92
CA VAL A 396 16.47 3.64 -17.91
C VAL A 396 15.99 2.55 -18.86
N THR A 397 16.47 2.54 -20.10
CA THR A 397 16.13 1.49 -21.08
C THR A 397 16.58 0.10 -20.62
N ALA A 398 17.75 0.00 -19.98
CA ALA A 398 18.19 -1.25 -19.38
C ALA A 398 17.26 -1.70 -18.25
N GLN A 399 16.83 -0.79 -17.37
CA GLN A 399 15.90 -1.10 -16.28
C GLN A 399 14.56 -1.61 -16.81
N GLU A 400 13.99 -0.96 -17.83
CA GLU A 400 12.76 -1.41 -18.50
C GLU A 400 12.90 -2.83 -19.06
N LYS A 401 14.04 -3.13 -19.71
CA LYS A 401 14.33 -4.48 -20.25
C LYS A 401 14.42 -5.53 -19.15
N VAL A 402 15.14 -5.24 -18.06
CA VAL A 402 15.29 -6.17 -16.94
C VAL A 402 13.94 -6.39 -16.24
N ARG A 403 13.16 -5.32 -16.05
CA ARG A 403 11.80 -5.37 -15.51
C ARG A 403 10.91 -6.27 -16.36
N LEU A 404 10.92 -6.09 -17.68
CA LEU A 404 10.13 -6.91 -18.60
C LEU A 404 10.56 -8.39 -18.55
N GLU A 405 11.86 -8.67 -18.48
CA GLU A 405 12.37 -10.04 -18.32
C GLU A 405 11.90 -10.70 -17.03
N LEU A 406 11.89 -9.96 -15.90
CA LEU A 406 11.53 -10.52 -14.59
C LEU A 406 10.01 -10.58 -14.36
N ARG A 407 9.27 -9.54 -14.75
CA ARG A 407 7.85 -9.34 -14.40
C ARG A 407 6.89 -9.62 -15.55
N GLY A 408 7.39 -9.68 -16.78
CA GLY A 408 6.53 -9.72 -17.97
C GLY A 408 5.87 -8.37 -18.25
N GLU A 409 4.93 -8.39 -19.19
CA GLU A 409 4.16 -7.21 -19.56
C GLU A 409 3.27 -6.76 -18.39
N PRO A 410 3.18 -5.45 -18.10
CA PRO A 410 2.30 -4.93 -17.06
C PRO A 410 0.84 -5.33 -17.34
N ALA A 411 0.20 -5.97 -16.36
CA ALA A 411 -1.22 -6.28 -16.45
C ALA A 411 -2.05 -4.98 -16.42
N PRO A 412 -3.09 -4.84 -17.26
CA PRO A 412 -4.03 -3.75 -17.11
C PRO A 412 -4.80 -3.95 -15.79
N ILE A 413 -4.75 -2.94 -14.93
CA ILE A 413 -5.65 -2.87 -13.76
C ILE A 413 -6.63 -1.75 -14.08
N GLU A 414 -7.86 -2.15 -14.34
CA GLU A 414 -8.93 -1.28 -14.85
C GLU A 414 -9.61 -0.46 -13.75
N GLN A 415 -9.61 -0.95 -12.51
CA GLN A 415 -10.31 -0.32 -11.39
C GLN A 415 -9.65 -0.61 -10.04
N GLU A 416 -9.76 0.33 -9.10
CA GLU A 416 -9.37 0.11 -7.70
C GLU A 416 -10.36 -0.83 -6.97
N GLN A 417 -9.84 -1.64 -6.04
CA GLN A 417 -10.53 -2.78 -5.43
C GLN A 417 -11.68 -2.30 -4.57
N TRP A 418 -11.42 -1.28 -3.75
CA TRP A 418 -12.45 -0.67 -2.93
C TRP A 418 -13.54 0.00 -3.77
N VAL A 419 -13.21 0.59 -4.93
CA VAL A 419 -14.18 1.20 -5.87
C VAL A 419 -15.04 0.13 -6.53
N MET A 420 -14.43 -0.99 -6.92
CA MET A 420 -15.15 -2.15 -7.46
C MET A 420 -16.15 -2.70 -6.44
N LYS A 421 -15.69 -2.94 -5.21
CA LYS A 421 -16.54 -3.41 -4.10
C LYS A 421 -17.67 -2.43 -3.80
N ALA A 422 -17.37 -1.14 -3.66
CA ALA A 422 -18.38 -0.11 -3.40
C ALA A 422 -19.47 -0.12 -4.48
N ASN A 423 -19.10 -0.23 -5.76
CA ASN A 423 -20.05 -0.35 -6.85
C ASN A 423 -20.89 -1.63 -6.79
N GLN A 424 -20.31 -2.75 -6.36
CA GLN A 424 -21.04 -4.00 -6.15
C GLN A 424 -22.09 -3.88 -5.04
N PHE A 425 -21.73 -3.26 -3.91
CA PHE A 425 -22.67 -2.96 -2.83
C PHE A 425 -23.80 -2.05 -3.28
N ILE A 426 -23.48 -0.98 -4.02
CA ILE A 426 -24.47 -0.08 -4.62
C ILE A 426 -25.44 -0.85 -5.54
N GLY A 427 -24.91 -1.73 -6.40
CA GLY A 427 -25.71 -2.49 -7.37
C GLY A 427 -26.60 -3.58 -6.74
N SER A 428 -26.19 -4.12 -5.58
CA SER A 428 -26.94 -5.17 -4.87
C SER A 428 -28.21 -4.67 -4.17
N GLY A 429 -28.38 -3.35 -4.03
CA GLY A 429 -29.47 -2.77 -3.24
C GLY A 429 -29.26 -2.84 -1.72
N ASN A 430 -28.08 -3.29 -1.27
CA ASN A 430 -27.68 -3.22 0.13
C ASN A 430 -27.55 -1.75 0.60
N ASN A 431 -27.63 -1.55 1.93
CA ASN A 431 -27.39 -0.26 2.57
C ASN A 431 -25.89 0.06 2.51
N PHE A 432 -25.43 0.59 1.37
CA PHE A 432 -24.06 1.07 1.19
C PHE A 432 -23.86 2.33 2.05
N GLU A 433 -23.26 2.15 3.22
CA GLU A 433 -22.89 3.24 4.12
C GLU A 433 -21.66 3.97 3.60
N TRP A 434 -21.84 5.25 3.29
CA TRP A 434 -20.81 6.09 2.69
C TRP A 434 -20.95 7.57 3.04
N GLY A 435 -22.15 8.09 3.28
CA GLY A 435 -22.30 9.49 3.70
C GLY A 435 -21.89 9.73 5.17
N PHE A 436 -21.85 10.99 5.60
CA PHE A 436 -21.62 11.38 7.01
C PHE A 436 -22.70 12.34 7.51
N VAL A 437 -23.06 12.23 8.80
CA VAL A 437 -23.73 13.33 9.52
C VAL A 437 -22.67 14.27 10.08
N ALA A 438 -22.88 15.57 9.93
CA ALA A 438 -21.95 16.60 10.41
C ALA A 438 -22.66 17.64 11.28
N TYR A 439 -21.98 18.13 12.30
CA TYR A 439 -22.54 19.09 13.25
C TYR A 439 -21.80 20.44 13.24
N ARG A 440 -22.55 21.55 13.19
CA ARG A 440 -22.03 22.87 13.57
C ARG A 440 -21.84 22.88 15.09
N LEU A 441 -20.61 22.81 15.56
CA LEU A 441 -20.27 22.72 17.00
C LEU A 441 -19.70 24.03 17.56
N SER A 442 -19.66 25.09 16.74
CA SER A 442 -19.28 26.43 17.18
C SER A 442 -20.17 27.49 16.54
N HIS A 443 -20.52 28.48 17.35
CA HIS A 443 -21.34 29.61 16.94
C HIS A 443 -20.69 30.96 17.23
N ASP A 444 -19.36 30.98 17.35
CA ASP A 444 -18.56 32.21 17.42
C ASP A 444 -18.58 32.98 16.09
N HIS A 445 -18.93 32.30 14.99
CA HIS A 445 -19.05 32.85 13.65
C HIS A 445 -20.50 33.20 13.31
N THR A 446 -20.69 34.25 12.50
CA THR A 446 -22.02 34.63 12.00
C THR A 446 -22.58 33.56 11.05
N ASP A 447 -23.88 33.58 10.80
CA ASP A 447 -24.51 32.62 9.90
C ASP A 447 -24.00 32.78 8.45
N GLU A 448 -23.64 33.99 8.03
CA GLU A 448 -22.99 34.21 6.73
C GLU A 448 -21.60 33.59 6.65
N GLN A 449 -20.83 33.67 7.75
CA GLN A 449 -19.52 33.02 7.84
C GLN A 449 -19.63 31.50 7.86
N TRP A 450 -20.66 30.97 8.55
CA TRP A 450 -20.98 29.55 8.54
C TRP A 450 -21.31 29.03 7.15
N GLU A 451 -22.20 29.70 6.41
CA GLU A 451 -22.55 29.30 5.04
C GLU A 451 -21.33 29.43 4.09
N ALA A 452 -20.47 30.43 4.30
CA ALA A 452 -19.22 30.55 3.55
C ALA A 452 -18.23 29.41 3.85
N PHE A 453 -18.11 28.98 5.11
CA PHE A 453 -17.34 27.80 5.51
C PHE A 453 -17.91 26.55 4.84
N LYS A 454 -19.21 26.31 4.99
CA LYS A 454 -19.89 25.12 4.47
C LYS A 454 -19.70 25.00 2.96
N ALA A 455 -19.88 26.09 2.21
CA ALA A 455 -19.68 26.11 0.77
C ALA A 455 -18.21 25.78 0.38
N LYS A 456 -17.23 26.31 1.13
CA LYS A 456 -15.81 26.00 0.88
C LYS A 456 -15.46 24.56 1.21
N PHE A 457 -15.93 24.05 2.35
CA PHE A 457 -15.72 22.67 2.77
C PHE A 457 -16.34 21.68 1.79
N GLU A 458 -17.61 21.89 1.39
CA GLU A 458 -18.29 21.01 0.43
C GLU A 458 -17.62 21.04 -0.95
N ALA A 459 -17.16 22.20 -1.40
CA ALA A 459 -16.37 22.31 -2.63
C ALA A 459 -15.01 21.60 -2.52
N ASP A 460 -14.39 21.67 -1.35
CA ASP A 460 -13.12 21.00 -1.06
C ASP A 460 -13.28 19.49 -1.12
N ILE A 461 -14.20 18.91 -0.33
CA ILE A 461 -14.40 17.46 -0.28
C ILE A 461 -15.06 16.91 -1.55
N ALA A 462 -15.62 17.73 -2.44
CA ALA A 462 -16.15 17.25 -3.73
C ALA A 462 -15.04 16.93 -4.74
N ASN A 463 -13.83 17.45 -4.52
CA ASN A 463 -12.70 17.29 -5.41
C ASN A 463 -11.86 16.05 -5.05
N TRP A 464 -12.26 14.86 -5.49
CA TRP A 464 -11.54 13.62 -5.18
C TRP A 464 -11.72 12.55 -6.26
N GLY A 465 -10.80 11.57 -6.28
CA GLY A 465 -10.89 10.39 -7.15
C GLY A 465 -10.79 10.70 -8.65
N ARG A 466 -9.95 11.64 -9.07
CA ARG A 466 -9.77 12.01 -10.49
C ARG A 466 -9.07 10.91 -11.30
N GLU A 467 -8.24 10.15 -10.62
CA GLU A 467 -7.46 9.01 -11.08
C GLU A 467 -8.25 7.70 -11.04
N LEU A 468 -9.41 7.70 -10.37
CA LEU A 468 -10.22 6.50 -10.15
C LEU A 468 -11.20 6.30 -11.29
N SER A 469 -11.19 5.10 -11.86
CA SER A 469 -12.17 4.68 -12.86
C SER A 469 -13.48 4.23 -12.20
N ASN A 470 -14.62 4.55 -12.82
CA ASN A 470 -15.96 4.16 -12.36
C ASN A 470 -16.32 4.64 -10.93
N VAL A 471 -15.84 5.82 -10.53
CA VAL A 471 -16.08 6.37 -9.19
C VAL A 471 -17.29 7.33 -9.12
N ASP A 472 -17.82 7.76 -10.26
CA ASP A 472 -18.85 8.82 -10.31
C ASP A 472 -20.13 8.45 -9.53
N THR A 473 -20.56 7.20 -9.60
CA THR A 473 -21.70 6.65 -8.83
C THR A 473 -21.49 6.75 -7.31
N ILE A 474 -20.25 6.57 -6.85
CA ILE A 474 -19.88 6.70 -5.44
C ILE A 474 -19.85 8.18 -5.07
N ARG A 475 -19.28 9.03 -5.93
CA ARG A 475 -19.23 10.49 -5.74
C ARG A 475 -20.62 11.11 -5.63
N GLU A 476 -21.59 10.65 -6.42
CA GLU A 476 -23.00 11.09 -6.33
C GLU A 476 -23.66 10.74 -4.98
N ARG A 477 -23.13 9.71 -4.28
CA ARG A 477 -23.59 9.29 -2.96
C ARG A 477 -22.81 9.92 -1.80
N SER A 478 -21.61 10.46 -2.04
CA SER A 478 -20.83 11.23 -1.05
C SER A 478 -21.60 12.47 -0.61
N LYS A 479 -22.29 12.37 0.54
CA LYS A 479 -23.13 13.44 1.08
C LYS A 479 -22.82 13.71 2.53
N ILE A 480 -22.90 15.00 2.89
CA ILE A 480 -22.78 15.48 4.26
C ILE A 480 -24.15 15.99 4.71
N TYR A 481 -24.65 15.44 5.81
CA TYR A 481 -25.93 15.80 6.40
C TYR A 481 -25.70 16.71 7.61
N TRP A 482 -25.73 18.02 7.35
CA TRP A 482 -25.48 19.03 8.39
C TRP A 482 -26.63 19.17 9.39
N ARG A 483 -26.26 19.31 10.65
CA ARG A 483 -27.15 19.65 11.77
C ARG A 483 -26.54 20.77 12.60
N ASP A 484 -27.38 21.61 13.18
CA ASP A 484 -26.94 22.67 14.08
C ASP A 484 -27.01 22.15 15.53
N ALA A 485 -25.88 22.18 16.25
CA ALA A 485 -25.82 21.67 17.63
C ALA A 485 -26.64 22.52 18.61
N ARG A 486 -26.82 23.82 18.34
CA ARG A 486 -27.61 24.72 19.19
C ARG A 486 -29.08 24.35 19.17
N ASP A 487 -29.61 23.98 18.00
CA ASP A 487 -31.01 23.55 17.85
C ASP A 487 -31.31 22.25 18.63
N LEU A 488 -30.27 21.51 18.98
CA LEU A 488 -30.33 20.24 19.70
C LEU A 488 -29.99 20.41 21.19
N GLY A 489 -29.75 21.63 21.66
CA GLY A 489 -29.40 21.92 23.06
C GLY A 489 -27.99 21.49 23.47
N ILE A 490 -27.10 21.25 22.51
CA ILE A 490 -25.70 20.86 22.74
C ILE A 490 -24.85 22.13 22.82
N ALA A 491 -24.01 22.24 23.84
CA ALA A 491 -23.12 23.38 24.02
C ALA A 491 -21.93 23.35 23.04
N ASP A 492 -21.40 24.52 22.70
CA ASP A 492 -20.23 24.65 21.83
C ASP A 492 -19.04 23.86 22.39
N GLY A 493 -18.43 23.03 21.55
CA GLY A 493 -17.30 22.17 21.90
C GLY A 493 -17.63 20.95 22.78
N ASP A 494 -18.89 20.72 23.15
CA ASP A 494 -19.29 19.56 23.98
C ASP A 494 -19.42 18.28 23.14
N ILE A 495 -18.28 17.60 22.96
CA ILE A 495 -18.16 16.37 22.19
C ILE A 495 -18.90 15.19 22.83
N ASP A 496 -18.95 15.12 24.16
CA ASP A 496 -19.55 13.98 24.87
C ASP A 496 -21.07 14.01 24.78
N THR A 497 -21.68 15.18 24.96
CA THR A 497 -23.11 15.36 24.74
C THR A 497 -23.46 15.15 23.25
N LEU A 498 -22.61 15.63 22.34
CA LEU A 498 -22.78 15.40 20.91
C LEU A 498 -22.78 13.90 20.55
N ARG A 499 -21.81 13.13 21.08
CA ARG A 499 -21.72 11.67 20.86
C ARG A 499 -22.98 10.95 21.35
N THR A 500 -23.41 11.27 22.57
CA THR A 500 -24.63 10.69 23.17
C THR A 500 -25.88 10.99 22.33
N HIS A 501 -26.00 12.22 21.83
CA HIS A 501 -27.09 12.60 20.94
C HIS A 501 -27.04 11.81 19.63
N PHE A 502 -25.86 11.69 19.00
CA PHE A 502 -25.70 10.97 17.74
C PHE A 502 -26.04 9.47 17.87
N GLN A 503 -25.57 8.81 18.94
CA GLN A 503 -25.94 7.43 19.26
C GLN A 503 -27.46 7.25 19.35
N SER A 504 -28.16 8.21 19.97
CA SER A 504 -29.63 8.17 20.02
C SER A 504 -30.28 8.45 18.66
N PHE A 505 -29.67 9.32 17.85
CA PHE A 505 -30.19 9.69 16.53
C PHE A 505 -30.04 8.59 15.49
N ARG A 506 -28.93 7.83 15.50
CA ARG A 506 -28.68 6.74 14.53
C ARG A 506 -29.66 5.57 14.64
N ASP A 507 -30.31 5.43 15.79
CA ASP A 507 -31.33 4.40 16.04
C ASP A 507 -32.75 4.83 15.59
N LEU A 508 -32.92 6.07 15.11
CA LEU A 508 -34.22 6.59 14.67
C LEU A 508 -34.49 6.32 13.18
N GLU A 509 -35.78 6.20 12.81
CA GLU A 509 -36.19 6.02 11.41
C GLU A 509 -35.81 7.22 10.52
N GLU A 510 -35.63 8.40 11.10
CA GLU A 510 -35.18 9.60 10.36
C GLU A 510 -33.68 9.62 10.05
N PHE A 511 -32.90 8.65 10.55
CA PHE A 511 -31.48 8.56 10.22
C PHE A 511 -31.30 8.34 8.71
N PRO A 512 -30.47 9.14 8.02
CA PRO A 512 -30.34 9.00 6.57
C PRO A 512 -29.77 7.62 6.19
N SER A 513 -30.48 6.91 5.32
CA SER A 513 -29.97 5.64 4.76
C SER A 513 -28.66 5.86 4.00
N GLY A 514 -27.74 4.89 4.15
CA GLY A 514 -26.43 4.91 3.49
C GLY A 514 -25.42 5.89 4.11
N VAL A 515 -25.60 6.27 5.37
CA VAL A 515 -24.66 7.10 6.13
C VAL A 515 -23.98 6.28 7.21
N HIS A 516 -22.69 6.53 7.44
CA HIS A 516 -21.92 5.92 8.51
C HIS A 516 -22.60 6.12 9.87
N SER A 517 -22.78 5.00 10.58
CA SER A 517 -23.42 4.96 11.89
C SER A 517 -22.41 4.94 13.06
N ASP A 518 -21.14 4.73 12.76
CA ASP A 518 -20.00 4.61 13.68
C ASP A 518 -19.12 5.87 13.72
N ILE A 519 -19.18 6.71 12.68
CA ILE A 519 -18.40 7.95 12.57
C ILE A 519 -19.32 9.13 12.26
N LEU A 520 -19.19 10.19 13.07
CA LEU A 520 -19.80 11.49 12.79
C LEU A 520 -18.74 12.58 12.61
N LEU A 521 -19.13 13.68 11.95
CA LEU A 521 -18.26 14.83 11.75
C LEU A 521 -18.68 16.03 12.60
N ALA A 522 -17.74 16.89 12.96
CA ALA A 522 -18.01 18.15 13.65
C ALA A 522 -17.15 19.31 13.13
N ALA A 523 -17.75 20.50 13.13
CA ALA A 523 -17.11 21.76 12.81
C ALA A 523 -17.07 22.65 14.07
N ASP A 524 -15.94 22.59 14.78
CA ASP A 524 -15.63 23.54 15.86
C ASP A 524 -15.08 24.87 15.29
N LYS A 525 -14.72 25.79 16.19
CA LYS A 525 -14.13 27.07 15.79
C LYS A 525 -12.89 26.88 14.91
N GLY A 526 -12.01 25.94 15.25
CA GLY A 526 -10.77 25.68 14.53
C GLY A 526 -11.01 25.15 13.12
N VAL A 527 -11.98 24.26 12.96
CA VAL A 527 -12.44 23.75 11.66
C VAL A 527 -12.95 24.89 10.79
N ILE A 528 -13.85 25.72 11.31
CA ILE A 528 -14.43 26.85 10.55
C ILE A 528 -13.32 27.84 10.14
N ASP A 529 -12.45 28.19 11.09
CA ASP A 529 -11.33 29.10 10.84
C ASP A 529 -10.34 28.54 9.79
N SER A 530 -10.14 27.22 9.73
CA SER A 530 -9.22 26.59 8.75
C SER A 530 -9.60 26.86 7.29
N TYR A 531 -10.89 27.01 6.98
CA TYR A 531 -11.38 27.32 5.62
C TYR A 531 -11.62 28.83 5.41
N LEU A 532 -11.99 29.56 6.46
CA LEU A 532 -12.21 31.01 6.36
C LEU A 532 -10.90 31.80 6.34
N HIS A 533 -9.89 31.32 7.05
CA HIS A 533 -8.60 31.96 7.26
C HIS A 533 -7.44 30.96 6.98
N PRO A 534 -7.36 30.40 5.75
CA PRO A 534 -6.40 29.36 5.44
C PRO A 534 -4.96 29.85 5.57
N VAL A 535 -4.10 28.99 6.12
CA VAL A 535 -2.66 29.22 6.25
C VAL A 535 -1.96 28.42 5.15
N PRO A 536 -0.95 28.96 4.43
CA PRO A 536 -0.34 28.24 3.30
C PRO A 536 0.23 26.85 3.61
N GLN A 537 0.53 26.57 4.88
CA GLN A 537 1.11 25.31 5.35
C GLN A 537 0.07 24.34 5.90
N GLN A 538 -1.21 24.72 5.92
CA GLN A 538 -2.26 23.94 6.56
C GLN A 538 -3.53 23.92 5.70
N GLY A 539 -3.89 22.73 5.23
CA GLY A 539 -5.14 22.51 4.51
C GLY A 539 -6.36 22.64 5.44
N GLY A 540 -7.54 22.84 4.84
CA GLY A 540 -8.79 22.77 5.58
C GLY A 540 -9.03 21.35 6.12
N PHE A 541 -9.60 21.24 7.32
CA PHE A 541 -9.84 19.96 8.00
C PHE A 541 -11.21 19.93 8.67
N VAL A 542 -11.68 18.73 9.02
CA VAL A 542 -12.90 18.47 9.79
C VAL A 542 -12.58 17.55 10.97
N ILE A 543 -13.35 17.59 12.05
CA ILE A 543 -13.20 16.61 13.14
C ILE A 543 -14.03 15.38 12.78
N ALA A 544 -13.41 14.21 12.70
CA ALA A 544 -14.08 12.92 12.69
C ALA A 544 -14.10 12.36 14.12
N ILE A 545 -15.27 11.93 14.57
CA ILE A 545 -15.54 11.47 15.94
C ILE A 545 -16.01 10.02 15.87
N ASP A 546 -15.40 9.18 16.69
CA ASP A 546 -15.84 7.81 16.94
C ASP A 546 -17.09 7.87 17.83
N ALA A 547 -18.21 7.40 17.28
CA ALA A 547 -19.51 7.42 17.94
C ALA A 547 -19.57 6.47 19.13
N ASP A 548 -18.76 5.41 19.15
CA ASP A 548 -18.82 4.32 20.12
C ASP A 548 -17.66 4.35 21.13
N HIS A 549 -16.74 5.32 21.00
CA HIS A 549 -15.65 5.50 21.96
C HIS A 549 -16.16 5.78 23.39
N ASP A 550 -15.80 4.88 24.32
CA ASP A 550 -15.98 5.07 25.76
C ASP A 550 -14.67 5.57 26.40
N PRO A 551 -14.62 6.82 26.92
CA PRO A 551 -13.43 7.35 27.58
C PRO A 551 -13.10 6.64 28.91
N ASN A 552 -14.01 5.83 29.43
CA ASN A 552 -13.80 5.04 30.66
C ASN A 552 -13.31 3.62 30.38
N GLU A 553 -13.34 3.18 29.12
CA GLU A 553 -12.82 1.87 28.74
C GLU A 553 -11.29 1.90 28.82
N VAL A 554 -10.74 1.09 29.73
CA VAL A 554 -9.29 0.92 29.89
C VAL A 554 -8.90 -0.38 29.22
N ASP A 555 -8.77 -0.34 27.90
CA ASP A 555 -8.08 -1.38 27.14
C ASP A 555 -6.60 -1.02 27.07
N THR A 556 -5.83 -1.55 28.01
CA THR A 556 -4.39 -1.23 28.14
C THR A 556 -3.60 -1.58 26.89
N GLU A 557 -3.98 -2.64 26.17
CA GLU A 557 -3.24 -3.08 24.98
C GLU A 557 -3.54 -2.19 23.78
N ARG A 558 -4.81 -1.82 23.59
CA ARG A 558 -5.17 -0.82 22.57
C ARG A 558 -4.51 0.52 22.89
N MET A 559 -4.54 0.98 24.14
CA MET A 559 -3.95 2.28 24.50
C MET A 559 -2.46 2.42 24.16
N ASP A 560 -1.69 1.33 24.17
CA ASP A 560 -0.27 1.34 23.76
C ASP A 560 -0.10 1.50 22.24
N GLU A 561 -1.06 1.04 21.43
CA GLU A 561 -1.05 1.18 19.96
C GLU A 561 -1.51 2.57 19.47
N SER A 562 -2.33 3.26 20.28
CA SER A 562 -2.83 4.62 19.98
C SER A 562 -2.80 5.55 21.20
N PRO A 563 -1.59 5.95 21.65
CA PRO A 563 -1.43 6.69 22.90
C PRO A 563 -2.12 8.04 22.86
N GLY A 564 -2.95 8.30 23.88
CA GLY A 564 -3.64 9.59 24.03
C GLY A 564 -4.82 9.81 23.10
N TYR A 565 -5.31 8.77 22.43
CA TYR A 565 -6.54 8.83 21.63
C TYR A 565 -7.75 9.18 22.51
N LYS A 566 -8.65 10.04 21.99
CA LYS A 566 -9.83 10.56 22.71
C LYS A 566 -11.15 10.33 21.96
N GLY A 567 -11.18 9.35 21.06
CA GLY A 567 -12.35 9.12 20.22
C GLY A 567 -12.54 10.15 19.11
N LEU A 568 -11.49 10.88 18.70
CA LEU A 568 -11.58 11.85 17.60
C LEU A 568 -10.23 12.06 16.92
N VAL A 569 -10.28 12.41 15.63
CA VAL A 569 -9.13 12.80 14.79
C VAL A 569 -9.55 13.95 13.89
N ARG A 570 -8.69 14.96 13.68
CA ARG A 570 -8.94 15.95 12.61
C ARG A 570 -8.44 15.38 11.29
N VAL A 571 -9.26 15.42 10.25
CA VAL A 571 -8.95 14.85 8.93
C VAL A 571 -8.94 15.96 7.90
N LEU A 572 -7.91 16.02 7.05
CA LEU A 572 -7.89 16.96 5.92
C LEU A 572 -9.09 16.69 4.99
N GLY A 573 -9.71 17.75 4.48
CA GLY A 573 -10.83 17.61 3.54
C GLY A 573 -10.45 16.80 2.29
N SER A 574 -9.19 16.91 1.85
CA SER A 574 -8.62 16.15 0.74
C SER A 574 -8.41 14.65 0.97
N LEU A 575 -8.68 14.15 2.18
CA LEU A 575 -8.55 12.75 2.57
C LEU A 575 -9.88 12.14 3.01
N LEU A 576 -10.98 12.90 3.02
CA LEU A 576 -12.21 12.42 3.62
C LEU A 576 -12.80 11.19 2.89
N TRP A 577 -12.75 11.17 1.55
CA TRP A 577 -13.45 10.15 0.74
C TRP A 577 -12.54 9.06 0.17
N ASP A 578 -11.50 9.44 -0.59
CA ASP A 578 -10.58 8.50 -1.26
C ASP A 578 -9.49 7.93 -0.34
N ASP A 579 -9.49 8.34 0.93
CA ASP A 579 -8.54 7.87 1.93
C ASP A 579 -9.27 7.32 3.17
N VAL A 580 -9.79 8.19 4.05
CA VAL A 580 -10.47 7.76 5.29
C VAL A 580 -11.75 6.99 4.98
N GLY A 581 -12.59 7.51 4.08
CA GLY A 581 -13.81 6.81 3.64
C GLY A 581 -13.50 5.43 3.06
N ALA A 582 -12.48 5.33 2.20
CA ALA A 582 -12.04 4.06 1.63
C ALA A 582 -11.50 3.09 2.70
N LEU A 583 -10.69 3.56 3.64
CA LEU A 583 -10.13 2.75 4.73
C LEU A 583 -11.21 2.20 5.67
N VAL A 584 -12.20 3.03 6.02
CA VAL A 584 -13.33 2.64 6.86
C VAL A 584 -14.23 1.66 6.12
N PHE A 585 -14.56 1.94 4.85
CA PHE A 585 -15.37 1.03 4.01
C PHE A 585 -14.72 -0.35 3.87
N MET A 586 -13.40 -0.39 3.67
CA MET A 586 -12.64 -1.63 3.55
C MET A 586 -12.29 -2.27 4.91
N GLN A 587 -12.80 -1.71 6.02
CA GLN A 587 -12.56 -2.18 7.39
C GLN A 587 -11.07 -2.35 7.73
N THR A 588 -10.23 -1.48 7.17
CA THR A 588 -8.77 -1.57 7.25
C THR A 588 -8.22 -0.80 8.45
N GLN A 589 -8.61 0.46 8.56
CA GLN A 589 -8.15 1.38 9.61
C GLN A 589 -9.29 2.33 9.96
N GLY A 590 -9.67 2.35 11.24
CA GLY A 590 -10.59 3.33 11.80
C GLY A 590 -9.85 4.55 12.36
N LEU A 591 -10.61 5.43 13.00
CA LEU A 591 -10.05 6.66 13.59
C LEU A 591 -9.00 6.37 14.67
N PHE A 592 -9.20 5.28 15.41
CA PHE A 592 -8.26 4.79 16.41
C PHE A 592 -6.88 4.51 15.80
N GLU A 593 -6.83 3.79 14.68
CA GLU A 593 -5.60 3.42 14.00
C GLU A 593 -4.95 4.58 13.26
N LEU A 594 -5.72 5.61 12.89
CA LEU A 594 -5.22 6.82 12.21
C LEU A 594 -4.64 7.85 13.17
N TRP A 595 -5.11 7.91 14.42
CA TRP A 595 -4.65 8.88 15.43
C TRP A 595 -3.12 8.94 15.61
N PRO A 596 -2.39 7.81 15.70
CA PRO A 596 -0.93 7.84 15.80
C PRO A 596 -0.20 8.61 14.70
N LEU A 597 -0.79 8.68 13.50
CA LEU A 597 -0.22 9.40 12.36
C LEU A 597 -0.51 10.90 12.43
N ALA A 598 -1.41 11.31 13.32
CA ALA A 598 -1.83 12.69 13.56
C ALA A 598 -1.32 13.25 14.91
N MET A 599 -0.96 12.41 15.88
CA MET A 599 -0.73 12.81 17.27
C MET A 599 0.42 13.81 17.48
N HIS A 600 1.39 13.85 16.55
CA HIS A 600 2.50 14.81 16.57
C HIS A 600 2.20 16.11 15.82
N HIS A 601 1.13 16.15 15.03
CA HIS A 601 0.71 17.39 14.38
C HIS A 601 0.23 18.38 15.47
N PRO A 602 0.61 19.68 15.42
CA PRO A 602 0.25 20.66 16.45
C PRO A 602 -1.25 20.78 16.73
N GLN A 603 -2.08 20.43 15.76
CA GLN A 603 -3.54 20.43 15.86
C GLN A 603 -4.17 19.02 15.84
N GLY A 604 -3.38 17.95 15.81
CA GLY A 604 -3.87 16.57 15.73
C GLY A 604 -4.55 16.25 14.39
N VAL A 605 -3.99 16.75 13.27
CA VAL A 605 -4.54 16.58 11.92
C VAL A 605 -3.85 15.39 11.25
N TYR A 606 -4.65 14.47 10.74
CA TYR A 606 -4.22 13.39 9.87
C TYR A 606 -4.02 13.92 8.45
N GLU A 607 -2.78 13.86 7.97
CA GLU A 607 -2.37 14.40 6.66
C GLU A 607 -1.97 13.34 5.62
N GLY A 608 -2.01 12.06 6.01
CA GLY A 608 -1.71 10.92 5.16
C GLY A 608 -0.93 9.79 5.88
N PRO A 609 -0.57 8.73 5.16
CA PRO A 609 -0.09 7.48 5.75
C PRO A 609 1.34 7.51 6.31
N LEU A 610 2.15 8.52 5.97
CA LEU A 610 3.51 8.67 6.47
C LEU A 610 3.62 9.53 7.74
N GLY A 611 2.51 10.09 8.24
CA GLY A 611 2.50 10.98 9.40
C GLY A 611 3.29 12.28 9.19
N GLY A 612 3.21 13.19 10.17
CA GLY A 612 4.13 14.32 10.30
C GLY A 612 5.14 14.02 11.39
N PHE A 613 6.39 13.69 11.02
CA PHE A 613 7.49 13.42 11.95
C PHE A 613 8.54 14.53 11.91
#